data_AF-A0A4P5W224-F1
#
_entry.id   AF-A0A4P5W224-F1
#
_cell.length_a   1.000
_cell.length_b   1.000
_cell.length_c   1.000
_cell.angle_alpha   90.00
_cell.angle_beta   90.00
_cell.angle_gamma   90.00
#
_symmetry.space_group_name_H-M   'P 1'
#
loop_
_entity.id
_entity.type
_entity.pdbx_description
1 polymer ?
#
loop_
_entity_poly.entity_id
_entity_poly.type
_entity_poly.pdbx_seq_one_letter_code
_entity_poly.pdbx_strand_id
1 'polypeptide(L)'
;MSLRSKLLRVGFGVGLTILGLLLAEGALRLVRGAVPPPPLVRQMWDPGKQPFSESGGSVEPVFQERDEAGNFEAAPTPGRPRVMVFGESSVRGGSYLPVAQEFPALLEGLLSAKGVQVEVLNLGRVGMDSHSIRVLVPAAIAYKPEVAVLYHGHNDIGNAYFLARYSSVTSATTAHARAFFQRFQLYATMRDLVMPSSTNPGDGPPVQAIPSTAQASLAVSEFASNLEIEVRTLQKSGAAVILVTPMSRDGVYEANDASCRGVIPARAWTQGSSGWVLHPELLSPEIADAALAESPLCPEALFLRGWWRQRKGDLDGGWTDLRAAREHDPRPVRANTGIVQAVRAVAKRTGAELVDTVAMVQAGKATATDGWFIDHVHLSATGHDRMAAMIQPSLEAALAAR
;
A
#
# COMPACT_ATOMS: atom_id res chain seq x y z
N MET A 1 12.43 -23.51 57.48
CA MET A 1 13.07 -22.57 56.52
C MET A 1 12.25 -21.28 56.48
N SER A 2 12.84 -20.12 56.77
CA SER A 2 12.10 -18.84 56.80
C SER A 2 11.73 -18.39 55.39
N LEU A 3 10.63 -17.63 55.25
CA LEU A 3 10.19 -17.05 53.98
C LEU A 3 11.34 -16.26 53.29
N ARG A 4 12.15 -15.55 54.08
CA ARG A 4 13.35 -14.82 53.64
C ARG A 4 14.40 -15.71 52.97
N SER A 5 14.68 -16.88 53.54
CA SER A 5 15.63 -17.84 52.96
C SER A 5 15.15 -18.48 51.65
N LYS A 6 13.82 -18.67 51.50
CA LYS A 6 13.21 -19.14 50.25
C LYS A 6 13.30 -18.06 49.17
N LEU A 7 12.94 -16.82 49.49
CA LEU A 7 13.01 -15.69 48.56
C LEU A 7 14.45 -15.41 48.08
N LEU A 8 15.45 -15.51 48.96
CA LEU A 8 16.86 -15.33 48.57
C LEU A 8 17.34 -16.41 47.60
N ARG A 9 16.98 -17.68 47.81
CA ARG A 9 17.36 -18.77 46.89
C ARG A 9 16.68 -18.64 45.54
N VAL A 10 15.40 -18.25 45.52
CA VAL A 10 14.67 -17.98 44.28
C VAL A 10 15.30 -16.79 43.54
N GLY A 11 15.58 -15.69 44.23
CA GLY A 11 16.24 -14.52 43.65
C GLY A 11 17.62 -14.84 43.08
N PHE A 12 18.42 -15.64 43.80
CA PHE A 12 19.74 -16.07 43.32
C PHE A 12 19.64 -16.95 42.06
N GLY A 13 18.71 -17.91 42.04
CA GLY A 13 18.48 -18.75 40.86
C GLY A 13 18.01 -17.97 39.63
N VAL A 14 17.10 -17.00 39.82
CA VAL A 14 16.67 -16.09 38.75
C VAL A 14 17.84 -15.24 38.26
N GLY A 15 18.65 -14.69 39.18
CA GLY A 15 19.83 -13.90 38.83
C GLY A 15 20.85 -14.67 38.00
N LEU A 16 21.17 -15.90 38.39
CA LEU A 16 22.07 -16.77 37.61
C LEU A 16 21.52 -17.09 36.22
N THR A 17 20.21 -17.31 36.11
CA THR A 17 19.56 -17.59 34.82
C THR A 17 19.66 -16.39 33.89
N ILE A 18 19.35 -15.18 34.39
CA ILE A 18 19.47 -13.95 33.61
C ILE A 18 20.92 -13.74 33.16
N LEU A 19 21.89 -13.93 34.06
CA LEU A 19 23.31 -13.81 33.72
C LEU A 19 23.71 -14.80 32.60
N GLY A 20 23.27 -16.06 32.70
CA GLY A 20 23.52 -17.06 31.66
C GLY A 20 22.93 -16.66 30.29
N LEU A 21 21.70 -16.13 30.26
CA LEU A 21 21.07 -15.63 29.04
C LEU A 21 21.81 -14.43 28.44
N LEU A 22 22.27 -13.50 29.28
CA LEU A 22 23.05 -12.34 28.84
C LEU A 22 24.42 -12.73 28.29
N LEU A 23 25.09 -13.71 28.91
CA LEU A 23 26.35 -14.25 28.42
C LEU A 23 26.16 -14.97 27.08
N ALA A 24 25.10 -15.76 26.93
CA ALA A 24 24.75 -16.42 25.67
C ALA A 24 24.44 -15.41 24.56
N GLU A 25 23.67 -14.36 24.86
CA GLU A 25 23.38 -13.24 23.96
C GLU A 25 24.68 -12.54 23.52
N GLY A 26 25.57 -12.23 24.47
CA GLY A 26 26.87 -11.60 24.19
C GLY A 26 27.76 -12.46 23.29
N ALA A 27 27.87 -13.75 23.59
CA ALA A 27 28.63 -14.70 22.78
C ALA A 27 28.04 -14.81 21.35
N LEU A 28 26.73 -14.88 21.21
CA LEU A 28 26.06 -14.94 19.91
C LEU A 28 26.26 -13.65 19.11
N ARG A 29 26.27 -12.47 19.74
CA ARG A 29 26.57 -11.20 19.05
C ARG A 29 28.02 -11.13 18.58
N LEU A 30 28.97 -11.69 19.34
CA LEU A 30 30.37 -11.76 18.93
C LEU A 30 30.58 -12.69 17.73
N VAL A 31 29.88 -13.83 17.69
CA VAL A 31 30.03 -14.83 16.63
C VAL A 31 29.21 -14.48 15.37
N ARG A 32 27.97 -14.01 15.53
CA ARG A 32 27.01 -13.80 14.43
C ARG A 32 26.80 -12.33 14.07
N GLY A 33 27.41 -11.39 14.79
CA GLY A 33 27.23 -9.96 14.58
C GLY A 33 25.95 -9.39 15.20
N ALA A 34 25.59 -8.19 14.75
CA ALA A 34 24.36 -7.53 15.19
C ALA A 34 23.11 -8.36 14.83
N VAL A 35 22.03 -8.14 15.57
CA VAL A 35 20.78 -8.85 15.29
C VAL A 35 20.30 -8.51 13.89
N PRO A 36 20.11 -9.51 13.01
CA PRO A 36 19.60 -9.24 11.68
C PRO A 36 18.23 -8.57 11.81
N PRO A 37 17.93 -7.52 11.03
CA PRO A 37 16.62 -6.90 11.06
C PRO A 37 15.57 -8.01 10.83
N PRO A 38 14.45 -8.00 11.57
CA PRO A 38 13.44 -9.05 11.43
C PRO A 38 13.07 -9.18 9.94
N PRO A 39 13.18 -10.39 9.36
CA PRO A 39 12.83 -10.60 7.96
C PRO A 39 11.35 -10.26 7.82
N LEU A 40 11.03 -9.36 6.88
CA LEU A 40 9.66 -8.99 6.46
C LEU A 40 8.87 -8.03 7.36
N VAL A 41 9.51 -7.11 8.07
CA VAL A 41 8.81 -5.89 8.50
C VAL A 41 9.55 -4.69 7.92
N ARG A 42 9.22 -4.30 6.68
CA ARG A 42 9.43 -2.91 6.27
C ARG A 42 8.68 -2.10 7.33
N GLN A 43 9.39 -1.31 8.13
CA GLN A 43 8.80 -0.71 9.32
C GLN A 43 7.68 0.23 8.85
N MET A 44 6.43 -0.22 8.98
CA MET A 44 5.28 0.66 8.78
C MET A 44 5.51 1.90 9.66
N TRP A 45 5.18 3.08 9.12
CA TRP A 45 5.47 4.31 9.84
C TRP A 45 4.59 4.26 11.07
N ASP A 46 5.21 4.45 12.23
CA ASP A 46 4.49 4.52 13.50
C ASP A 46 3.81 5.90 13.54
N PRO A 47 2.47 5.98 13.43
CA PRO A 47 1.78 7.26 13.42
C PRO A 47 1.93 8.02 14.76
N GLY A 48 2.43 7.36 15.81
CA GLY A 48 2.82 8.00 17.07
C GLY A 48 4.14 8.78 16.99
N LYS A 49 4.90 8.66 15.90
CA LYS A 49 6.11 9.46 15.63
C LYS A 49 5.79 10.66 14.77
N GLN A 50 6.50 11.76 15.01
CA GLN A 50 6.44 12.95 14.16
C GLN A 50 6.78 12.56 12.71
N PRO A 51 5.92 12.86 11.72
CA PRO A 51 6.18 12.52 10.33
C PRO A 51 7.28 13.37 9.70
N PHE A 52 7.57 14.54 10.27
CA PHE A 52 8.58 15.47 9.75
C PHE A 52 9.63 15.76 10.82
N SER A 53 10.88 15.88 10.39
CA SER A 53 11.97 16.42 11.18
C SER A 53 12.46 17.70 10.50
N GLU A 54 12.59 18.78 11.26
CA GLU A 54 13.05 20.07 10.75
C GLU A 54 14.44 20.40 11.30
N SER A 55 15.36 20.79 10.42
CA SER A 55 16.71 21.22 10.79
C SER A 55 17.20 22.30 9.84
N GLY A 56 17.52 23.48 10.39
CA GLY A 56 18.10 24.58 9.60
C GLY A 56 17.20 25.11 8.50
N GLY A 57 15.87 25.02 8.64
CA GLY A 57 14.90 25.41 7.61
C GLY A 57 14.55 24.30 6.61
N SER A 58 15.33 23.22 6.56
CA SER A 58 15.01 22.03 5.78
C SER A 58 14.11 21.08 6.56
N VAL A 59 13.15 20.48 5.87
CA VAL A 59 12.22 19.47 6.39
C VAL A 59 12.53 18.13 5.74
N GLU A 60 12.73 17.10 6.58
CA GLU A 60 12.89 15.71 6.19
C GLU A 60 11.59 14.95 6.51
N PRO A 61 10.92 14.33 5.51
CA PRO A 61 9.80 13.42 5.76
C PRO A 61 10.32 12.10 6.34
N VAL A 62 10.52 12.04 7.65
CA VAL A 62 11.11 10.86 8.34
C VAL A 62 10.25 9.60 8.29
N PHE A 63 9.00 9.71 7.82
CA PHE A 63 8.24 8.53 7.47
C PHE A 63 8.84 7.84 6.24
N GLN A 64 9.32 8.56 5.23
CA GLN A 64 9.98 7.98 4.05
C GLN A 64 11.35 7.37 4.42
N GLU A 65 11.76 6.32 3.71
CA GLU A 65 13.14 5.79 3.84
C GLU A 65 14.11 6.87 3.34
N ARG A 66 15.33 6.98 3.92
CA ARG A 66 16.24 8.13 3.67
C ARG A 66 16.65 8.31 2.22
N ASP A 67 16.77 7.22 1.48
CA ASP A 67 17.02 7.16 0.04
C ASP A 67 15.79 7.52 -0.80
N GLU A 68 14.60 7.42 -0.20
CA GLU A 68 13.30 7.79 -0.76
C GLU A 68 12.79 9.15 -0.21
N ALA A 69 13.55 9.90 0.59
CA ALA A 69 13.07 11.15 1.19
C ALA A 69 13.33 12.36 0.26
N GLY A 70 12.26 13.05 -0.14
CA GLY A 70 12.35 14.35 -0.80
C GLY A 70 12.37 15.48 0.22
N ASN A 71 13.56 15.94 0.63
CA ASN A 71 13.67 17.10 1.52
C ASN A 71 13.12 18.36 0.86
N PHE A 72 12.50 19.23 1.65
CA PHE A 72 11.95 20.50 1.18
C PHE A 72 12.13 21.62 2.21
N GLU A 73 12.02 22.87 1.78
CA GLU A 73 12.14 24.02 2.67
C GLU A 73 10.86 24.19 3.52
N ALA A 74 11.00 24.42 4.82
CA ALA A 74 9.86 24.62 5.72
C ALA A 74 9.03 25.83 5.28
N ALA A 75 9.70 26.93 4.94
CA ALA A 75 9.09 28.13 4.41
C ALA A 75 8.67 27.91 2.93
N PRO A 76 7.42 28.25 2.56
CA PRO A 76 7.03 28.25 1.15
C PRO A 76 7.89 29.20 0.33
N THR A 77 8.19 28.81 -0.91
CA THR A 77 8.94 29.67 -1.82
C THR A 77 8.02 30.74 -2.42
N PRO A 78 8.34 32.06 -2.28
CA PRO A 78 7.50 33.11 -2.85
C PRO A 78 7.27 32.94 -4.36
N GLY A 79 6.01 33.03 -4.80
CA GLY A 79 5.64 32.87 -6.21
C GLY A 79 5.67 31.43 -6.74
N ARG A 80 5.87 30.43 -5.87
CA ARG A 80 5.80 29.01 -6.21
C ARG A 80 4.79 28.32 -5.30
N PRO A 81 3.52 28.22 -5.69
CA PRO A 81 2.52 27.58 -4.87
C PRO A 81 2.87 26.12 -4.55
N ARG A 82 2.61 25.73 -3.31
CA ARG A 82 2.96 24.40 -2.81
C ARG A 82 1.85 23.40 -3.03
N VAL A 83 2.16 22.34 -3.76
CA VAL A 83 1.29 21.20 -4.04
C VAL A 83 1.79 20.01 -3.24
N MET A 84 0.95 19.42 -2.40
CA MET A 84 1.29 18.19 -1.66
C MET A 84 0.53 17.00 -2.21
N VAL A 85 1.26 15.96 -2.62
CA VAL A 85 0.68 14.72 -3.13
C VAL A 85 0.74 13.65 -2.05
N PHE A 86 -0.42 13.26 -1.54
CA PHE A 86 -0.58 12.20 -0.56
C PHE A 86 -0.91 10.89 -1.27
N GLY A 87 -0.24 9.81 -0.85
CA GLY A 87 -0.61 8.49 -1.31
C GLY A 87 0.28 7.38 -0.79
N GLU A 88 0.26 6.25 -1.49
CA GLU A 88 0.86 5.00 -1.01
C GLU A 88 2.09 4.62 -1.84
N SER A 89 2.40 3.32 -1.93
CA SER A 89 3.48 2.79 -2.77
C SER A 89 3.31 3.15 -4.25
N SER A 90 2.07 3.29 -4.72
CA SER A 90 1.73 3.70 -6.09
C SER A 90 2.07 5.16 -6.42
N VAL A 91 2.36 5.99 -5.39
CA VAL A 91 2.89 7.35 -5.55
C VAL A 91 4.40 7.37 -5.37
N ARG A 92 4.93 6.61 -4.39
CA ARG A 92 6.35 6.62 -4.02
C ARG A 92 6.87 5.23 -3.63
N GLY A 93 7.97 4.81 -4.25
CA GLY A 93 8.77 3.66 -3.83
C GLY A 93 8.26 2.28 -4.29
N GLY A 94 7.01 2.17 -4.75
CA GLY A 94 6.48 0.91 -5.30
C GLY A 94 6.98 0.57 -6.70
N SER A 95 7.29 1.59 -7.50
CA SER A 95 7.72 1.43 -8.90
C SER A 95 9.23 1.23 -9.06
N TYR A 96 10.01 1.42 -7.99
CA TYR A 96 11.49 1.44 -8.00
C TYR A 96 12.08 2.41 -9.04
N LEU A 97 11.34 3.47 -9.39
CA LEU A 97 11.78 4.51 -10.31
C LEU A 97 12.53 5.61 -9.55
N PRO A 98 13.43 6.34 -10.22
CA PRO A 98 13.93 7.60 -9.68
C PRO A 98 12.78 8.57 -9.41
N VAL A 99 12.88 9.34 -8.33
CA VAL A 99 11.91 10.38 -7.91
C VAL A 99 11.41 11.25 -9.06
N ALA A 100 12.34 11.67 -9.93
CA ALA A 100 12.06 12.56 -11.06
C ALA A 100 11.14 11.95 -12.12
N GLN A 101 10.92 10.62 -12.09
CA GLN A 101 10.05 9.89 -13.00
C GLN A 101 8.71 9.50 -12.35
N GLU A 102 8.51 9.82 -11.08
CA GLU A 102 7.21 9.63 -10.43
C GLU A 102 6.30 10.81 -10.76
N PHE A 103 4.99 10.53 -10.86
CA PHE A 103 4.01 11.50 -11.35
C PHE A 103 4.00 12.85 -10.60
N PRO A 104 4.32 12.95 -9.29
CA PRO A 104 4.43 14.25 -8.63
C PRO A 104 5.53 15.15 -9.23
N ALA A 105 6.71 14.60 -9.50
CA ALA A 105 7.79 15.35 -10.15
C ALA A 105 7.46 15.67 -11.60
N LEU A 106 6.79 14.75 -12.30
CA LEU A 106 6.33 14.99 -13.67
C LEU A 106 5.27 16.09 -13.75
N LEU A 107 4.37 16.20 -12.76
CA LEU A 107 3.41 17.30 -12.64
C LEU A 107 4.12 18.66 -12.54
N GLU A 108 5.15 18.77 -11.69
CA GLU A 108 5.96 19.99 -11.59
C GLU A 108 6.61 20.35 -12.93
N GLY A 109 7.15 19.36 -13.64
CA GLY A 109 7.75 19.55 -14.97
C GLY A 109 6.74 20.01 -16.03
N LEU A 110 5.55 19.39 -16.07
CA LEU A 110 4.48 19.73 -17.02
C LEU A 110 3.93 21.13 -16.80
N LEU A 111 3.78 21.56 -15.54
CA LEU A 111 3.37 22.92 -15.18
C LEU A 111 4.47 23.94 -15.49
N SER A 112 5.72 23.62 -15.15
CA SER A 112 6.88 24.47 -15.43
C SER A 112 7.05 24.72 -16.93
N ALA A 113 6.83 23.70 -17.76
CA ALA A 113 6.85 23.81 -19.22
C ALA A 113 5.79 24.77 -19.78
N LYS A 114 4.72 25.03 -19.02
CA LYS A 114 3.67 26.02 -19.33
C LYS A 114 3.89 27.37 -18.64
N GLY A 115 5.03 27.57 -17.99
CA GLY A 115 5.35 28.81 -17.28
C GLY A 115 4.73 28.91 -15.88
N VAL A 116 4.10 27.86 -15.37
CA VAL A 116 3.54 27.81 -14.01
C VAL A 116 4.59 27.24 -13.08
N GLN A 117 5.23 28.10 -12.29
CA GLN A 117 6.23 27.70 -11.31
C GLN A 117 5.53 27.20 -10.04
N VAL A 118 5.73 25.93 -9.67
CA VAL A 118 5.15 25.32 -8.46
C VAL A 118 6.21 24.57 -7.69
N GLU A 119 5.90 24.18 -6.46
CA GLU A 119 6.68 23.22 -5.67
C GLU A 119 5.80 22.00 -5.42
N VAL A 120 6.12 20.84 -6.02
CA VAL A 120 5.33 19.62 -5.83
C VAL A 120 6.05 18.66 -4.88
N LEU A 121 5.45 18.47 -3.71
CA LEU A 121 5.98 17.59 -2.67
C LEU A 121 5.33 16.21 -2.74
N ASN A 122 6.16 15.18 -2.96
CA ASN A 122 5.72 13.79 -2.93
C ASN A 122 5.72 13.27 -1.49
N LEU A 123 4.53 13.16 -0.89
CA LEU A 123 4.30 12.60 0.45
C LEU A 123 3.81 11.15 0.40
N GLY A 124 4.00 10.47 -0.72
CA GLY A 124 3.70 9.06 -0.89
C GLY A 124 4.62 8.18 -0.05
N ARG A 125 4.16 6.99 0.34
CA ARG A 125 5.00 5.97 0.96
C ARG A 125 4.39 4.57 0.88
N VAL A 126 5.27 3.58 0.73
CA VAL A 126 4.91 2.16 0.75
C VAL A 126 4.18 1.75 2.04
N GLY A 127 3.07 1.04 1.86
CA GLY A 127 2.29 0.42 2.93
C GLY A 127 1.37 1.37 3.71
N MET A 128 1.33 2.67 3.39
CA MET A 128 0.36 3.58 3.99
C MET A 128 -1.06 3.27 3.52
N ASP A 129 -2.04 3.57 4.36
CA ASP A 129 -3.49 3.53 4.11
C ASP A 129 -4.12 4.87 4.57
N SER A 130 -5.45 4.99 4.47
CA SER A 130 -6.15 6.19 4.96
C SER A 130 -5.90 6.51 6.44
N HIS A 131 -5.61 5.52 7.29
CA HIS A 131 -5.37 5.77 8.71
C HIS A 131 -4.04 6.50 8.91
N SER A 132 -3.04 6.08 8.14
CA SER A 132 -1.72 6.74 8.09
C SER A 132 -1.85 8.16 7.54
N ILE A 133 -2.52 8.33 6.39
CA ILE A 133 -2.65 9.65 5.75
C ILE A 133 -3.44 10.63 6.63
N ARG A 134 -4.47 10.17 7.33
CA ARG A 134 -5.21 10.97 8.32
C ARG A 134 -4.33 11.54 9.44
N VAL A 135 -3.27 10.84 9.85
CA VAL A 135 -2.31 11.35 10.86
C VAL A 135 -1.28 12.28 10.20
N LEU A 136 -0.92 12.02 8.95
CA LEU A 136 0.04 12.82 8.19
C LEU A 136 -0.52 14.21 7.83
N VAL A 137 -1.79 14.30 7.43
CA VAL A 137 -2.44 15.54 6.96
C VAL A 137 -2.31 16.72 7.95
N PRO A 138 -2.65 16.58 9.24
CA PRO A 138 -2.50 17.66 10.21
C PRO A 138 -1.06 18.19 10.33
N ALA A 139 -0.07 17.31 10.25
CA ALA A 139 1.34 17.71 10.31
C ALA A 139 1.77 18.40 9.00
N ALA A 140 1.32 17.91 7.85
CA ALA A 140 1.63 18.48 6.55
C ALA A 140 1.07 19.89 6.35
N ILE A 141 -0.10 20.19 6.94
CA ILE A 141 -0.73 21.52 6.89
C ILE A 141 0.17 22.62 7.48
N ALA A 142 1.05 22.30 8.44
CA ALA A 142 2.00 23.27 9.00
C ALA A 142 2.91 23.88 7.91
N TYR A 143 3.13 23.17 6.81
CA TYR A 143 3.94 23.59 5.68
C TYR A 143 3.13 24.24 4.55
N LYS A 144 1.90 24.68 4.84
CA LYS A 144 1.06 25.58 4.02
C LYS A 144 0.84 25.10 2.57
N PRO A 145 0.22 23.91 2.36
CA PRO A 145 -0.19 23.50 1.02
C PRO A 145 -1.28 24.45 0.48
N GLU A 146 -1.17 24.79 -0.80
CA GLU A 146 -2.21 25.51 -1.55
C GLU A 146 -3.11 24.56 -2.33
N VAL A 147 -2.53 23.45 -2.80
CA VAL A 147 -3.27 22.33 -3.39
C VAL A 147 -2.81 21.02 -2.76
N ALA A 148 -3.76 20.14 -2.46
CA ALA A 148 -3.50 18.78 -2.03
C ALA A 148 -4.08 17.80 -3.04
N VAL A 149 -3.29 16.82 -3.46
CA VAL A 149 -3.72 15.72 -4.34
C VAL A 149 -3.71 14.43 -3.52
N LEU A 150 -4.85 13.75 -3.42
CA LEU A 150 -4.95 12.48 -2.70
C LEU A 150 -5.17 11.33 -3.69
N TYR A 151 -4.22 10.39 -3.72
CA TYR A 151 -4.27 9.16 -4.50
C TYR A 151 -3.91 7.96 -3.60
N HIS A 152 -4.92 7.39 -2.94
CA HIS A 152 -4.76 6.26 -2.02
C HIS A 152 -6.04 5.43 -1.91
N GLY A 153 -5.96 4.31 -1.19
CA GLY A 153 -7.04 3.34 -1.00
C GLY A 153 -6.69 1.92 -1.45
N HIS A 154 -5.49 1.67 -1.99
CA HIS A 154 -5.08 0.31 -2.38
C HIS A 154 -4.84 -0.57 -1.17
N ASN A 155 -4.26 0.01 -0.11
CA ASN A 155 -3.90 -0.75 1.09
C ASN A 155 -5.02 -0.85 2.12
N ASP A 156 -6.10 -0.05 2.05
CA ASP A 156 -7.09 0.02 3.14
C ASP A 156 -7.76 -1.33 3.48
N ILE A 157 -8.16 -2.11 2.48
CA ILE A 157 -8.77 -3.42 2.72
C ILE A 157 -7.72 -4.44 3.17
N GLY A 158 -6.57 -4.47 2.47
CA GLY A 158 -5.46 -5.38 2.78
C GLY A 158 -4.89 -5.17 4.18
N ASN A 159 -4.66 -3.92 4.58
CA ASN A 159 -4.17 -3.53 5.90
C ASN A 159 -5.21 -3.79 6.99
N ALA A 160 -6.48 -3.44 6.79
CA ALA A 160 -7.53 -3.75 7.75
C ALA A 160 -7.59 -5.25 8.06
N TYR A 161 -7.49 -6.08 7.02
CA TYR A 161 -7.43 -7.53 7.18
C TYR A 161 -6.14 -8.01 7.85
N PHE A 162 -4.98 -7.51 7.43
CA PHE A 162 -3.69 -7.86 8.02
C PHE A 162 -3.61 -7.48 9.50
N LEU A 163 -4.16 -6.32 9.87
CA LEU A 163 -4.17 -5.83 11.25
C LEU A 163 -5.22 -6.53 12.12
N ALA A 164 -6.32 -7.03 11.53
CA ALA A 164 -7.34 -7.79 12.26
C ALA A 164 -6.75 -9.01 12.98
N ARG A 165 -5.65 -9.61 12.49
CA ARG A 165 -4.94 -10.71 13.18
C ARG A 165 -4.32 -10.30 14.53
N TYR A 166 -4.21 -8.99 14.78
CA TYR A 166 -3.71 -8.42 16.04
C TYR A 166 -4.82 -7.82 16.91
N SER A 167 -6.09 -7.91 16.48
CA SER A 167 -7.23 -7.28 17.17
C SER A 167 -7.55 -7.87 18.55
N SER A 168 -7.10 -9.09 18.85
CA SER A 168 -7.26 -9.68 20.19
C SER A 168 -6.15 -9.25 21.14
N VAL A 169 -6.47 -9.12 22.43
CA VAL A 169 -5.46 -8.81 23.48
C VAL A 169 -4.32 -9.83 23.46
N THR A 170 -4.63 -11.10 23.27
CA THR A 170 -3.63 -12.18 23.20
C THR A 170 -2.72 -12.04 21.98
N SER A 171 -3.28 -11.75 20.79
CA SER A 171 -2.47 -11.54 19.58
C SER A 171 -1.62 -10.27 19.65
N ALA A 172 -2.16 -9.18 20.20
CA ALA A 172 -1.43 -7.93 20.38
C ALA A 172 -0.26 -8.10 21.37
N THR A 173 -0.53 -8.69 22.54
CA THR A 173 0.52 -8.96 23.55
C THR A 173 1.59 -9.91 23.03
N THR A 174 1.19 -10.95 22.30
CA THR A 174 2.14 -11.88 21.65
C THR A 174 2.99 -11.15 20.60
N ALA A 175 2.41 -10.27 19.80
CA ALA A 175 3.14 -9.48 18.81
C ALA A 175 4.15 -8.52 19.46
N HIS A 176 3.75 -7.81 20.52
CA HIS A 176 4.66 -6.95 21.28
C HIS A 176 5.78 -7.72 21.97
N ALA A 177 5.46 -8.86 22.60
CA ALA A 177 6.46 -9.73 23.20
C ALA A 177 7.46 -10.23 22.14
N ARG A 178 6.96 -10.67 20.98
CA ARG A 178 7.80 -11.08 19.84
C ARG A 178 8.67 -9.94 19.34
N ALA A 179 8.13 -8.74 19.15
CA ALA A 179 8.89 -7.56 18.72
C ALA A 179 9.97 -7.16 19.73
N PHE A 180 9.70 -7.31 21.03
CA PHE A 180 10.69 -7.09 22.08
C PHE A 180 11.80 -8.15 22.02
N PHE A 181 11.45 -9.43 21.96
CA PHE A 181 12.42 -10.52 21.92
C PHE A 181 13.23 -10.58 20.62
N GLN A 182 12.68 -10.11 19.50
CA GLN A 182 13.40 -9.95 18.22
C GLN A 182 14.62 -9.04 18.30
N ARG A 183 14.80 -8.27 19.38
CA ARG A 183 16.00 -7.44 19.62
C ARG A 183 17.20 -8.22 20.16
N PHE A 184 17.03 -9.53 20.43
CA PHE A 184 18.04 -10.40 21.00
C PHE A 184 18.47 -11.47 19.99
N GLN A 185 19.78 -11.67 19.85
CA GLN A 185 20.40 -12.65 18.97
C GLN A 185 20.09 -14.09 19.38
N LEU A 186 19.92 -14.33 20.68
CA LEU A 186 19.48 -15.62 21.22
C LEU A 186 18.10 -15.99 20.69
N TYR A 187 17.13 -15.06 20.74
CA TYR A 187 15.80 -15.28 20.21
C TYR A 187 15.81 -15.48 18.69
N ALA A 188 16.56 -14.66 17.95
CA ALA A 188 16.71 -14.80 16.50
C ALA A 188 17.29 -16.17 16.13
N THR A 189 18.33 -16.61 16.85
CA THR A 189 18.96 -17.93 16.64
C THR A 189 18.01 -19.08 16.93
N MET A 190 17.28 -19.03 18.06
CA MET A 190 16.30 -20.06 18.39
C MET A 190 15.16 -20.10 17.37
N ARG A 191 14.67 -18.94 16.94
CA ARG A 191 13.67 -18.85 15.87
C ARG A 191 14.16 -19.53 14.61
N ASP A 192 15.38 -19.23 14.15
CA ASP A 192 15.91 -19.80 12.90
C ASP A 192 16.11 -21.32 12.99
N LEU A 193 16.37 -21.85 14.19
CA LEU A 193 16.48 -23.30 14.43
C LEU A 193 15.12 -24.00 14.43
N VAL A 194 14.09 -23.36 14.99
CA VAL A 194 12.75 -23.93 15.14
C VAL A 194 11.88 -23.69 13.91
N MET A 195 12.07 -22.55 13.26
CA MET A 195 11.38 -22.08 12.07
C MET A 195 12.45 -21.61 11.08
N PRO A 196 13.19 -22.55 10.44
CA PRO A 196 14.16 -22.18 9.41
C PRO A 196 13.44 -21.31 8.39
N SER A 197 13.95 -20.09 8.21
CA SER A 197 13.44 -19.14 7.22
C SER A 197 13.45 -19.86 5.88
N SER A 198 12.28 -20.19 5.38
CA SER A 198 12.16 -20.61 4.00
C SER A 198 12.56 -19.40 3.15
N THR A 199 13.53 -19.62 2.29
CA THR A 199 14.20 -18.58 1.51
C THR A 199 13.34 -18.04 0.37
N ASN A 200 12.05 -18.42 0.30
CA ASN A 200 11.12 -17.87 -0.66
C ASN A 200 10.41 -16.65 -0.05
N PRO A 201 10.52 -15.46 -0.67
CA PRO A 201 9.77 -14.26 -0.29
C PRO A 201 8.24 -14.41 -0.24
N GLY A 202 7.71 -15.55 -0.71
CA GLY A 202 6.28 -15.91 -0.69
C GLY A 202 5.81 -16.68 0.54
N ASP A 203 6.70 -17.15 1.42
CA ASP A 203 6.34 -17.96 2.59
C ASP A 203 6.02 -17.12 3.85
N GLY A 204 5.42 -15.95 3.63
CA GLY A 204 4.61 -15.36 4.69
C GLY A 204 3.58 -16.40 5.17
N PRO A 205 3.08 -16.31 6.42
CA PRO A 205 2.00 -17.19 6.84
C PRO A 205 0.92 -17.16 5.74
N PRO A 206 0.41 -18.32 5.29
CA PRO A 206 -0.57 -18.35 4.23
C PRO A 206 -1.67 -17.37 4.60
N VAL A 207 -2.04 -16.50 3.66
CA VAL A 207 -3.17 -15.58 3.82
C VAL A 207 -4.42 -16.46 3.86
N GLN A 208 -4.64 -17.11 5.01
CA GLN A 208 -5.75 -18.01 5.25
C GLN A 208 -6.97 -17.17 5.52
N ALA A 209 -7.61 -16.74 4.43
CA ALA A 209 -9.03 -16.42 4.24
C ALA A 209 -9.23 -15.11 3.46
N ILE A 210 -10.01 -15.19 2.39
CA ILE A 210 -10.66 -14.04 1.75
C ILE A 210 -11.38 -13.23 2.86
N PRO A 211 -11.23 -11.90 2.95
CA PRO A 211 -12.02 -11.11 3.90
C PRO A 211 -13.50 -11.36 3.66
N SER A 212 -14.28 -11.54 4.73
CA SER A 212 -15.74 -11.60 4.59
C SER A 212 -16.27 -10.31 3.99
N THR A 213 -17.42 -10.38 3.28
CA THR A 213 -18.10 -9.20 2.73
C THR A 213 -18.32 -8.12 3.80
N ALA A 214 -18.60 -8.51 5.05
CA ALA A 214 -18.76 -7.59 6.16
C ALA A 214 -17.45 -6.85 6.52
N GLN A 215 -16.31 -7.56 6.56
CA GLN A 215 -15.00 -6.95 6.83
C GLN A 215 -14.60 -5.99 5.71
N ALA A 216 -14.75 -6.39 4.45
CA ALA A 216 -14.48 -5.51 3.31
C ALA A 216 -15.37 -4.26 3.32
N SER A 217 -16.66 -4.42 3.65
CA SER A 217 -17.59 -3.29 3.76
C SER A 217 -17.23 -2.32 4.88
N LEU A 218 -16.77 -2.85 6.03
CA LEU A 218 -16.29 -2.03 7.14
C LEU A 218 -15.04 -1.24 6.74
N ALA A 219 -14.05 -1.88 6.13
CA ALA A 219 -12.84 -1.20 5.66
C ALA A 219 -13.15 -0.08 4.66
N VAL A 220 -14.07 -0.31 3.72
CA VAL A 220 -14.54 0.73 2.79
C VAL A 220 -15.23 1.89 3.51
N SER A 221 -16.04 1.60 4.53
CA SER A 221 -16.70 2.63 5.34
C SER A 221 -15.71 3.46 6.15
N GLU A 222 -14.69 2.82 6.74
CA GLU A 222 -13.63 3.49 7.48
C GLU A 222 -12.76 4.36 6.56
N PHE A 223 -12.38 3.82 5.40
CA PHE A 223 -11.70 4.58 4.35
C PHE A 223 -12.51 5.84 3.96
N ALA A 224 -13.80 5.69 3.67
CA ALA A 224 -14.66 6.82 3.28
C ALA A 224 -14.73 7.90 4.38
N SER A 225 -14.80 7.48 5.64
CA SER A 225 -14.82 8.38 6.80
C SER A 225 -13.50 9.13 6.96
N ASN A 226 -12.37 8.43 6.85
CA ASN A 226 -11.04 9.03 6.94
C ASN A 226 -10.77 9.98 5.78
N LEU A 227 -11.07 9.57 4.55
CA LEU A 227 -10.90 10.42 3.36
C LEU A 227 -11.72 11.71 3.50
N GLU A 228 -12.96 11.63 3.99
CA GLU A 228 -13.76 12.83 4.25
C GLU A 228 -13.13 13.74 5.32
N ILE A 229 -12.55 13.17 6.37
CA ILE A 229 -11.85 13.92 7.41
C ILE A 229 -10.58 14.58 6.86
N GLU A 230 -9.78 13.87 6.08
CA GLU A 230 -8.58 14.38 5.42
C GLU A 230 -8.92 15.57 4.52
N VAL A 231 -9.90 15.39 3.62
CA VAL A 231 -10.36 16.44 2.69
C VAL A 231 -10.85 17.67 3.45
N ARG A 232 -11.73 17.48 4.44
CA ARG A 232 -12.26 18.62 5.22
C ARG A 232 -11.17 19.31 6.02
N THR A 233 -10.16 18.59 6.49
CA THR A 233 -9.04 19.16 7.25
C THR A 233 -8.16 20.02 6.35
N LEU A 234 -7.85 19.55 5.13
CA LEU A 234 -7.11 20.31 4.12
C LEU A 234 -7.90 21.53 3.61
N GLN A 235 -9.20 21.38 3.33
CA GLN A 235 -10.04 22.52 2.93
C GLN A 235 -10.11 23.58 4.03
N LYS A 236 -10.21 23.18 5.31
CA LYS A 236 -10.18 24.11 6.45
C LYS A 236 -8.85 24.84 6.61
N SER A 237 -7.74 24.26 6.18
CA SER A 237 -6.45 24.97 6.13
C SER A 237 -6.33 25.93 4.95
N GLY A 238 -7.34 25.97 4.07
CA GLY A 238 -7.36 26.82 2.89
C GLY A 238 -6.89 26.12 1.61
N ALA A 239 -6.42 24.87 1.66
CA ALA A 239 -5.94 24.16 0.47
C ALA A 239 -7.09 23.78 -0.47
N ALA A 240 -6.86 23.84 -1.79
CA ALA A 240 -7.73 23.18 -2.76
C ALA A 240 -7.45 21.68 -2.69
N VAL A 241 -8.47 20.85 -2.87
CA VAL A 241 -8.32 19.40 -2.76
C VAL A 241 -8.74 18.74 -4.05
N ILE A 242 -7.84 17.93 -4.60
CA ILE A 242 -8.04 17.08 -5.77
C ILE A 242 -8.02 15.63 -5.29
N LEU A 243 -9.13 14.92 -5.48
CA LEU A 243 -9.25 13.50 -5.23
C LEU A 243 -9.04 12.74 -6.54
N VAL A 244 -8.17 11.74 -6.50
CA VAL A 244 -7.85 10.91 -7.66
C VAL A 244 -8.27 9.48 -7.36
N THR A 245 -9.12 8.88 -8.21
CA THR A 245 -9.53 7.48 -7.98
C THR A 245 -8.33 6.53 -8.10
N PRO A 246 -8.11 5.60 -7.15
CA PRO A 246 -7.02 4.65 -7.25
C PRO A 246 -7.24 3.68 -8.43
N MET A 247 -6.30 3.63 -9.37
CA MET A 247 -6.36 2.69 -10.49
C MET A 247 -5.61 1.40 -10.14
N SER A 248 -6.01 0.29 -10.75
CA SER A 248 -5.32 -1.00 -10.63
C SER A 248 -5.18 -1.65 -12.00
N ARG A 249 -4.15 -2.48 -12.15
CA ARG A 249 -3.99 -3.32 -13.34
C ARG A 249 -4.95 -4.49 -13.25
N ASP A 250 -6.12 -4.33 -13.86
CA ASP A 250 -7.14 -5.38 -13.88
C ASP A 250 -6.74 -6.56 -14.81
N GLY A 251 -5.70 -6.41 -15.64
CA GLY A 251 -5.22 -7.39 -16.61
C GLY A 251 -4.07 -8.28 -16.14
N VAL A 252 -3.76 -8.24 -14.84
CA VAL A 252 -2.89 -9.21 -14.17
C VAL A 252 -3.62 -9.77 -12.96
N TYR A 253 -3.46 -11.07 -12.73
CA TYR A 253 -3.99 -11.76 -11.56
C TYR A 253 -2.84 -12.45 -10.81
N GLU A 254 -2.54 -11.95 -9.62
CA GLU A 254 -1.52 -12.46 -8.71
C GLU A 254 -2.18 -13.17 -7.53
N ALA A 255 -2.21 -14.50 -7.56
CA ALA A 255 -2.81 -15.31 -6.51
C ALA A 255 -1.75 -15.85 -5.54
N ASN A 256 -1.92 -15.67 -4.24
CA ASN A 256 -1.14 -16.43 -3.25
C ASN A 256 -1.77 -17.79 -2.94
N ASP A 257 -3.09 -17.87 -3.07
CA ASP A 257 -3.86 -19.10 -2.94
C ASP A 257 -4.79 -19.12 -4.15
N ALA A 258 -4.51 -20.00 -5.12
CA ALA A 258 -5.34 -20.12 -6.30
C ALA A 258 -6.70 -20.67 -5.85
N SER A 259 -7.71 -19.80 -5.81
CA SER A 259 -9.04 -20.09 -5.25
C SER A 259 -9.70 -21.27 -5.97
N CYS A 260 -9.32 -21.45 -7.24
CA CYS A 260 -9.74 -22.52 -8.12
C CYS A 260 -8.58 -23.45 -8.55
N ARG A 261 -7.55 -23.63 -7.69
CA ARG A 261 -6.42 -24.53 -7.98
C ARG A 261 -6.93 -25.94 -8.27
N GLY A 262 -6.80 -26.38 -9.50
CA GLY A 262 -7.33 -27.66 -9.99
C GLY A 262 -8.18 -27.52 -11.26
N VAL A 263 -8.84 -26.36 -11.44
CA VAL A 263 -9.59 -26.06 -12.66
C VAL A 263 -8.69 -25.41 -13.72
N ILE A 264 -7.81 -24.51 -13.27
CA ILE A 264 -6.82 -23.87 -14.14
C ILE A 264 -5.55 -24.74 -14.20
N PRO A 265 -5.08 -25.17 -15.40
CA PRO A 265 -3.90 -26.01 -15.55
C PRO A 265 -2.63 -25.40 -14.93
N ALA A 266 -1.83 -26.22 -14.24
CA ALA A 266 -0.58 -25.80 -13.60
C ALA A 266 0.41 -25.09 -14.54
N ARG A 267 0.41 -25.46 -15.83
CA ARG A 267 1.27 -24.84 -16.86
C ARG A 267 1.00 -23.35 -17.10
N ALA A 268 -0.14 -22.83 -16.66
CA ALA A 268 -0.51 -21.43 -16.81
C ALA A 268 -0.03 -20.56 -15.64
N TRP A 269 0.68 -21.13 -14.68
CA TRP A 269 1.12 -20.44 -13.48
C TRP A 269 2.64 -20.34 -13.43
N THR A 270 3.14 -19.16 -13.06
CA THR A 270 4.56 -18.97 -12.71
C THR A 270 4.70 -18.29 -11.36
N GLN A 271 5.81 -18.54 -10.67
CA GLN A 271 6.14 -17.82 -9.46
C GLN A 271 6.58 -16.38 -9.81
N GLY A 272 5.84 -15.40 -9.30
CA GLY A 272 6.20 -13.98 -9.28
C GLY A 272 6.81 -13.54 -7.95
N SER A 273 7.16 -12.26 -7.85
CA SER A 273 7.74 -11.64 -6.65
C SER A 273 6.76 -11.62 -5.47
N SER A 274 5.47 -11.44 -5.75
CA SER A 274 4.42 -11.27 -4.74
C SER A 274 3.49 -12.47 -4.63
N GLY A 275 3.57 -13.47 -5.50
CA GLY A 275 2.64 -14.61 -5.56
C GLY A 275 2.73 -15.39 -6.87
N TRP A 276 1.73 -16.22 -7.17
CA TRP A 276 1.60 -16.89 -8.46
C TRP A 276 0.93 -15.99 -9.49
N VAL A 277 1.53 -15.87 -10.67
CA VAL A 277 0.99 -15.10 -11.80
C VAL A 277 0.28 -16.05 -12.75
N LEU A 278 -0.97 -15.74 -13.09
CA LEU A 278 -1.74 -16.45 -14.11
C LEU A 278 -1.42 -15.88 -15.51
N HIS A 279 -1.03 -16.75 -16.44
CA HIS A 279 -0.75 -16.46 -17.85
C HIS A 279 -1.93 -16.89 -18.74
N PRO A 280 -2.92 -16.01 -18.96
CA PRO A 280 -4.16 -16.35 -19.66
C PRO A 280 -3.93 -16.71 -21.14
N GLU A 281 -2.84 -16.22 -21.75
CA GLU A 281 -2.46 -16.54 -23.13
C GLU A 281 -2.10 -18.01 -23.35
N LEU A 282 -1.80 -18.76 -22.27
CA LEU A 282 -1.50 -20.19 -22.34
C LEU A 282 -2.77 -21.06 -22.32
N LEU A 283 -3.93 -20.45 -22.15
CA LEU A 283 -5.22 -21.11 -21.90
C LEU A 283 -6.26 -20.71 -22.95
N SER A 284 -7.14 -21.64 -23.30
CA SER A 284 -8.27 -21.35 -24.17
C SER A 284 -9.45 -20.78 -23.36
N PRO A 285 -10.33 -19.95 -23.96
CA PRO A 285 -11.45 -19.35 -23.25
C PRO A 285 -12.45 -20.38 -22.70
N GLU A 286 -12.55 -21.57 -23.29
CA GLU A 286 -13.46 -22.64 -22.84
C GLU A 286 -13.13 -23.15 -21.43
N ILE A 287 -11.86 -23.04 -21.01
CA ILE A 287 -11.44 -23.36 -19.64
C ILE A 287 -12.12 -22.41 -18.63
N ALA A 288 -12.25 -21.13 -18.98
CA ALA A 288 -12.93 -20.16 -18.14
C ALA A 288 -14.42 -20.49 -18.03
N ASP A 289 -15.07 -20.83 -19.14
CA ASP A 289 -16.50 -21.13 -19.16
C ASP A 289 -16.83 -22.40 -18.37
N ALA A 290 -16.02 -23.45 -18.50
CA ALA A 290 -16.15 -24.67 -17.69
C ALA A 290 -15.96 -24.37 -16.19
N ALA A 291 -14.94 -23.59 -15.85
CA ALA A 291 -14.67 -23.18 -14.47
C ALA A 291 -15.81 -22.38 -13.85
N LEU A 292 -16.39 -21.45 -14.61
CA LEU A 292 -17.49 -20.60 -14.16
C LEU A 292 -18.83 -21.35 -14.08
N ALA A 293 -18.99 -22.44 -14.82
CA ALA A 293 -20.15 -23.33 -14.67
C ALA A 293 -20.14 -24.07 -13.33
N GLU A 294 -18.96 -24.45 -12.83
CA GLU A 294 -18.80 -25.11 -11.53
C GLU A 294 -18.73 -24.11 -10.36
N SER A 295 -18.00 -23.00 -10.56
CA SER A 295 -17.79 -21.96 -9.55
C SER A 295 -17.96 -20.57 -10.19
N PRO A 296 -19.19 -20.01 -10.19
CA PRO A 296 -19.51 -18.76 -10.88
C PRO A 296 -18.73 -17.52 -10.40
N LEU A 297 -18.19 -17.58 -9.18
CA LEU A 297 -17.43 -16.50 -8.56
C LEU A 297 -15.93 -16.79 -8.52
N CYS A 298 -15.46 -17.78 -9.28
CA CYS A 298 -14.04 -18.12 -9.39
C CYS A 298 -13.24 -16.93 -9.96
N PRO A 299 -12.41 -16.24 -9.17
CA PRO A 299 -11.76 -15.03 -9.61
C PRO A 299 -10.73 -15.28 -10.73
N GLU A 300 -10.05 -16.43 -10.73
CA GLU A 300 -9.14 -16.81 -11.82
C GLU A 300 -9.87 -17.02 -13.15
N ALA A 301 -11.06 -17.61 -13.11
CA ALA A 301 -11.85 -17.87 -14.31
C ALA A 301 -12.54 -16.62 -14.83
N LEU A 302 -13.03 -15.76 -13.93
CA LEU A 302 -13.50 -14.42 -14.28
C LEU A 302 -12.37 -13.62 -14.95
N PHE A 303 -11.17 -13.67 -14.39
CA PHE A 303 -10.00 -13.02 -14.98
C PHE A 303 -9.71 -13.54 -16.40
N LEU A 304 -9.64 -14.86 -16.57
CA LEU A 304 -9.36 -15.49 -17.86
C LEU A 304 -10.42 -15.14 -18.92
N ARG A 305 -11.72 -15.19 -18.56
CA ARG A 305 -12.82 -14.82 -19.47
C ARG A 305 -12.75 -13.34 -19.84
N GLY A 306 -12.53 -12.48 -18.85
CA GLY A 306 -12.41 -11.03 -19.05
C GLY A 306 -11.26 -10.67 -19.98
N TRP A 307 -10.10 -11.30 -19.79
CA TRP A 307 -8.93 -11.11 -20.64
C TRP A 307 -9.20 -11.53 -22.10
N TRP A 308 -9.82 -12.68 -22.33
CA TRP A 308 -10.19 -13.13 -23.68
C TRP A 308 -11.27 -12.28 -24.34
N ARG A 309 -12.26 -11.81 -23.58
CA ARG A 309 -13.31 -10.88 -24.08
C ARG A 309 -12.69 -9.59 -24.59
N GLN A 310 -11.77 -8.98 -23.84
CA GLN A 310 -11.07 -7.78 -24.30
C GLN A 310 -10.32 -8.00 -25.62
N ARG A 311 -9.63 -9.13 -25.79
CA ARG A 311 -8.93 -9.48 -27.04
C ARG A 311 -9.86 -9.76 -28.22
N LYS A 312 -11.09 -10.21 -27.96
CA LYS A 312 -12.12 -10.40 -28.98
C LYS A 312 -12.89 -9.11 -29.31
N GLY A 313 -12.54 -7.99 -28.68
CA GLY A 313 -13.19 -6.68 -28.88
C GLY A 313 -14.42 -6.45 -27.99
N ASP A 314 -14.81 -7.41 -27.14
CA ASP A 314 -15.83 -7.23 -26.12
C ASP A 314 -15.21 -6.57 -24.88
N LEU A 315 -14.98 -5.25 -24.99
CA LEU A 315 -14.35 -4.48 -23.93
C LEU A 315 -15.23 -4.36 -22.70
N ASP A 316 -16.55 -4.15 -22.88
CA ASP A 316 -17.49 -3.96 -21.77
C ASP A 316 -17.69 -5.25 -20.97
N GLY A 317 -17.89 -6.38 -21.66
CA GLY A 317 -17.97 -7.69 -21.02
C GLY A 317 -16.63 -8.08 -20.39
N GLY A 318 -15.52 -7.74 -21.04
CA GLY A 318 -14.17 -7.91 -20.51
C GLY A 318 -13.97 -7.17 -19.18
N TRP A 319 -14.25 -5.87 -19.15
CA TRP A 319 -14.18 -5.05 -17.94
C TRP A 319 -15.11 -5.54 -16.83
N THR A 320 -16.30 -6.00 -17.18
CA THR A 320 -17.26 -6.57 -16.20
C THR A 320 -16.65 -7.76 -15.47
N ASP A 321 -16.05 -8.69 -16.22
CA ASP A 321 -15.44 -9.89 -15.63
C ASP A 321 -14.15 -9.58 -14.86
N LEU A 322 -13.28 -8.73 -15.39
CA LEU A 322 -12.03 -8.38 -14.70
C LEU A 322 -12.29 -7.64 -13.37
N ARG A 323 -13.32 -6.78 -13.32
CA ARG A 323 -13.75 -6.16 -12.06
C ARG A 323 -14.26 -7.22 -11.09
N ALA A 324 -15.11 -8.14 -11.55
CA ALA A 324 -15.61 -9.22 -10.69
C ALA A 324 -14.47 -10.10 -10.16
N ALA A 325 -13.46 -10.40 -10.98
CA ALA A 325 -12.25 -11.11 -10.56
C ALA A 325 -11.51 -10.38 -9.43
N ARG A 326 -11.40 -9.04 -9.51
CA ARG A 326 -10.82 -8.21 -8.45
C ARG A 326 -11.66 -8.20 -7.18
N GLU A 327 -12.98 -8.12 -7.28
CA GLU A 327 -13.87 -8.12 -6.09
C GLU A 327 -13.81 -9.45 -5.32
N HIS A 328 -13.50 -10.55 -6.00
CA HIS A 328 -13.38 -11.88 -5.42
C HIS A 328 -11.94 -12.34 -5.18
N ASP A 329 -10.97 -11.43 -5.34
CA ASP A 329 -9.56 -11.73 -5.09
C ASP A 329 -9.34 -12.10 -3.61
N PRO A 330 -8.77 -13.28 -3.29
CA PRO A 330 -8.46 -13.68 -1.92
C PRO A 330 -7.41 -12.82 -1.24
N ARG A 331 -6.68 -12.00 -2.00
CA ARG A 331 -5.71 -11.05 -1.48
C ARG A 331 -6.07 -9.65 -1.98
N PRO A 332 -6.85 -8.86 -1.23
CA PRO A 332 -7.34 -7.56 -1.67
C PRO A 332 -6.24 -6.48 -1.59
N VAL A 333 -5.22 -6.61 -2.43
CA VAL A 333 -4.11 -5.65 -2.60
C VAL A 333 -4.43 -4.54 -3.61
N ARG A 334 -5.63 -4.57 -4.19
CA ARG A 334 -6.14 -3.60 -5.15
C ARG A 334 -7.30 -2.83 -4.52
N ALA A 335 -7.44 -1.56 -4.89
CA ALA A 335 -8.62 -0.79 -4.56
C ALA A 335 -9.84 -1.41 -5.26
N ASN A 336 -10.82 -1.85 -4.49
CA ASN A 336 -12.03 -2.46 -5.04
C ASN A 336 -13.05 -1.38 -5.47
N THR A 337 -14.17 -1.83 -6.02
CA THR A 337 -15.26 -0.94 -6.46
C THR A 337 -15.79 -0.10 -5.30
N GLY A 338 -15.86 -0.65 -4.09
CA GLY A 338 -16.24 0.08 -2.89
C GLY A 338 -15.34 1.29 -2.61
N ILE A 339 -14.02 1.12 -2.65
CA ILE A 339 -13.04 2.21 -2.49
C ILE A 339 -13.20 3.27 -3.58
N VAL A 340 -13.28 2.88 -4.85
CA VAL A 340 -13.45 3.83 -5.96
C VAL A 340 -14.75 4.64 -5.81
N GLN A 341 -15.85 3.99 -5.44
CA GLN A 341 -17.13 4.67 -5.21
C GLN A 341 -17.08 5.57 -3.97
N ALA A 342 -16.34 5.19 -2.92
CA ALA A 342 -16.13 6.03 -1.76
C ALA A 342 -15.40 7.34 -2.13
N VAL A 343 -14.35 7.28 -2.96
CA VAL A 343 -13.66 8.48 -3.46
C VAL A 343 -14.62 9.42 -4.19
N ARG A 344 -15.40 8.88 -5.14
CA ARG A 344 -16.41 9.65 -5.89
C ARG A 344 -17.46 10.28 -4.97
N ALA A 345 -17.95 9.51 -4.00
CA ALA A 345 -18.96 9.96 -3.06
C ALA A 345 -18.43 11.06 -2.13
N VAL A 346 -17.19 10.92 -1.63
CA VAL A 346 -16.54 11.94 -0.80
C VAL A 346 -16.34 13.22 -1.62
N ALA A 347 -15.78 13.14 -2.83
CA ALA A 347 -15.61 14.31 -3.71
C ALA A 347 -16.92 15.09 -3.87
N LYS A 348 -18.01 14.38 -4.16
CA LYS A 348 -19.35 14.98 -4.28
C LYS A 348 -19.83 15.63 -2.96
N ARG A 349 -19.61 15.00 -1.81
CA ARG A 349 -20.07 15.52 -0.50
C ARG A 349 -19.27 16.71 0.01
N THR A 350 -17.98 16.78 -0.32
CA THR A 350 -17.06 17.82 0.16
C THR A 350 -16.84 18.94 -0.85
N GLY A 351 -17.27 18.75 -2.10
CA GLY A 351 -16.99 19.67 -3.19
C GLY A 351 -15.52 19.67 -3.62
N ALA A 352 -14.74 18.63 -3.26
CA ALA A 352 -13.39 18.46 -3.77
C ALA A 352 -13.43 18.11 -5.27
N GLU A 353 -12.42 18.58 -6.00
CA GLU A 353 -12.26 18.28 -7.42
C GLU A 353 -11.97 16.79 -7.60
N LEU A 354 -12.60 16.15 -8.58
CA LEU A 354 -12.46 14.71 -8.82
C LEU A 354 -11.76 14.45 -10.16
N VAL A 355 -10.60 13.81 -10.12
CA VAL A 355 -9.95 13.20 -11.28
C VAL A 355 -10.28 11.71 -11.26
N ASP A 356 -11.35 11.33 -11.97
CA ASP A 356 -11.84 9.95 -12.05
C ASP A 356 -11.04 9.13 -13.08
N THR A 357 -9.78 8.89 -12.78
CA THR A 357 -8.85 8.13 -13.61
C THR A 357 -9.37 6.73 -13.97
N VAL A 358 -10.13 6.08 -13.09
CA VAL A 358 -10.78 4.78 -13.37
C VAL A 358 -11.80 4.94 -14.50
N ALA A 359 -12.65 5.96 -14.46
CA ALA A 359 -13.59 6.24 -15.54
C ALA A 359 -12.88 6.68 -16.83
N MET A 360 -11.81 7.48 -16.73
CA MET A 360 -11.04 7.95 -17.91
C MET A 360 -10.40 6.79 -18.66
N VAL A 361 -9.80 5.82 -17.95
CA VAL A 361 -9.23 4.60 -18.55
C VAL A 361 -10.30 3.76 -19.23
N GLN A 362 -11.44 3.56 -18.56
CA GLN A 362 -12.55 2.79 -19.12
C GLN A 362 -13.13 3.45 -20.38
N ALA A 363 -13.34 4.76 -20.35
CA ALA A 363 -13.85 5.54 -21.49
C ALA A 363 -12.87 5.58 -22.66
N GLY A 364 -11.56 5.67 -22.37
CA GLY A 364 -10.49 5.62 -23.36
C GLY A 364 -10.35 4.25 -24.04
N LYS A 365 -11.11 3.24 -23.61
CA LYS A 365 -10.99 1.84 -24.07
C LYS A 365 -9.57 1.29 -23.93
N ALA A 366 -8.81 1.84 -23.00
CA ALA A 366 -7.50 1.35 -22.63
C ALA A 366 -7.63 -0.13 -22.23
N THR A 367 -6.75 -0.98 -22.75
CA THR A 367 -6.82 -2.40 -22.43
C THR A 367 -6.22 -2.63 -21.05
N ALA A 368 -6.60 -3.73 -20.41
CA ALA A 368 -6.01 -4.12 -19.12
C ALA A 368 -4.51 -4.47 -19.23
N THR A 369 -3.93 -4.40 -20.44
CA THR A 369 -2.55 -4.73 -20.80
C THR A 369 -1.69 -3.53 -21.23
N ASP A 370 -2.17 -2.30 -21.10
CA ASP A 370 -1.55 -1.10 -21.73
C ASP A 370 -0.17 -0.67 -21.20
N GLY A 371 0.52 -1.50 -20.42
CA GLY A 371 1.88 -1.23 -19.95
C GLY A 371 1.98 -0.10 -18.92
N TRP A 372 0.85 0.38 -18.39
CA TRP A 372 0.80 1.45 -17.38
C TRP A 372 1.24 1.00 -16.00
N PHE A 373 1.35 -0.30 -15.77
CA PHE A 373 1.67 -0.87 -14.48
C PHE A 373 2.74 -1.93 -14.60
N ILE A 374 3.63 -1.98 -13.61
CA ILE A 374 4.63 -3.05 -13.50
C ILE A 374 4.03 -4.29 -12.81
N ASP A 375 3.03 -4.10 -11.96
CA ASP A 375 2.28 -5.17 -11.28
C ASP A 375 0.78 -4.81 -11.15
N HIS A 376 0.09 -5.32 -10.14
CA HIS A 376 -1.34 -5.10 -9.91
C HIS A 376 -1.73 -3.65 -9.54
N VAL A 377 -0.81 -2.83 -9.01
CA VAL A 377 -1.11 -1.44 -8.57
C VAL A 377 -0.03 -0.41 -8.87
N HIS A 378 1.24 -0.81 -8.96
CA HIS A 378 2.35 0.11 -9.14
C HIS A 378 2.49 0.53 -10.60
N LEU A 379 2.59 1.84 -10.81
CA LEU A 379 2.67 2.43 -12.13
C LEU A 379 4.05 2.18 -12.76
N SER A 380 4.09 1.89 -14.06
CA SER A 380 5.33 1.98 -14.84
C SER A 380 5.71 3.44 -15.07
N ALA A 381 6.87 3.70 -15.68
CA ALA A 381 7.23 5.05 -16.12
C ALA A 381 6.13 5.66 -17.01
N THR A 382 5.62 4.90 -17.99
CA THR A 382 4.47 5.30 -18.81
C THR A 382 3.22 5.52 -17.98
N GLY A 383 2.95 4.70 -16.96
CA GLY A 383 1.83 4.91 -16.04
C GLY A 383 1.93 6.22 -15.27
N HIS A 384 3.12 6.58 -14.78
CA HIS A 384 3.36 7.84 -14.11
C HIS A 384 3.19 9.04 -15.06
N ASP A 385 3.68 8.95 -16.31
CA ASP A 385 3.43 9.98 -17.33
C ASP A 385 1.93 10.20 -17.58
N ARG A 386 1.17 9.10 -17.73
CA ARG A 386 -0.28 9.17 -17.95
C ARG A 386 -1.02 9.71 -16.74
N MET A 387 -0.64 9.30 -15.53
CA MET A 387 -1.21 9.82 -14.29
C MET A 387 -1.00 11.33 -14.17
N ALA A 388 0.23 11.80 -14.41
CA ALA A 388 0.55 13.23 -14.39
C ALA A 388 -0.30 14.00 -15.41
N ALA A 389 -0.40 13.50 -16.65
CA ALA A 389 -1.22 14.11 -17.69
C ALA A 389 -2.72 14.15 -17.36
N MET A 390 -3.25 13.15 -16.63
CA MET A 390 -4.66 13.14 -16.20
C MET A 390 -4.95 14.13 -15.07
N ILE A 391 -4.01 14.33 -14.14
CA ILE A 391 -4.17 15.23 -12.99
C ILE A 391 -3.89 16.70 -13.38
N GLN A 392 -2.98 16.93 -14.32
CA GLN A 392 -2.50 18.25 -14.71
C GLN A 392 -3.61 19.29 -14.94
N PRO A 393 -4.69 19.02 -15.71
CA PRO A 393 -5.71 20.04 -15.99
C PRO A 393 -6.43 20.53 -14.73
N SER A 394 -6.79 19.61 -13.83
CA SER A 394 -7.44 19.96 -12.56
C SER A 394 -6.49 20.71 -11.63
N LEU A 395 -5.20 20.37 -11.65
CA LEU A 395 -4.18 21.09 -10.88
C LEU A 395 -3.96 22.52 -11.41
N GLU A 396 -3.90 22.70 -12.73
CA GLU A 396 -3.83 24.04 -13.36
C GLU A 396 -5.02 24.91 -12.99
N ALA A 397 -6.23 24.36 -13.07
CA ALA A 397 -7.45 25.07 -12.69
C ALA A 397 -7.46 25.44 -11.19
N ALA A 398 -7.04 24.52 -10.32
CA ALA A 398 -6.97 24.76 -8.89
C ALA A 398 -5.95 25.86 -8.53
N LEU A 399 -4.80 25.89 -9.21
CA LEU A 399 -3.76 26.91 -9.03
C LEU A 399 -4.20 28.27 -9.56
N ALA A 400 -4.87 28.31 -10.72
CA ALA A 400 -5.35 29.57 -11.31
C ALA A 400 -6.47 30.25 -10.50
N ALA A 401 -7.15 29.50 -9.64
CA ALA A 401 -8.19 30.01 -8.75
C ALA A 401 -7.66 30.56 -7.42
N ARG A 402 -6.34 30.56 -7.21
CA ARG A 402 -5.63 31.08 -6.04
C ARG A 402 -4.89 32.36 -6.41
#